data_AF-A0AAV0SR14-F1
#
_entry.id   AF-A0AAV0SR14-F1
#
_cell.length_a   1.000
_cell.length_b   1.000
_cell.length_c   1.000
_cell.angle_alpha   90.00
_cell.angle_beta   90.00
_cell.angle_gamma   90.00
#
_symmetry.space_group_name_H-M   'P 1'
#
loop_
_entity.id
_entity.type
_entity.pdbx_description
1 polymer ?
#
loop_
_entity_poly.entity_id
_entity_poly.type
_entity_poly.pdbx_seq_one_letter_code
_entity_poly.pdbx_strand_id
1 'polypeptide(L)'
;MLRFFRAAVTTSILVAVVATKLVQADTLCSLPPLTYTKAKIAYPASAFAIEALERYEVATWYSNHTENGDYAKTAADLVAFCPEDTRISIVIYGLPNQDCAAKELVASSTVDSASDYVVFLNTLISAIGNRKVLYILEPDAIGRLVDTTGCADHLTHLQTAVVLLSQNKNAEIYLDVGYWTLQQSATSTAVAAIVKQLASIGFNVKGITLNTCNYQSISTLATLCSNFQGAVDATNLHCIFDTSRSYRGGPASNEWCNVKSAGIGALPTSKTGISNVDYFIWAKPPGKSDGTCDGRTPDSMHGPKAGIFFDEMFQSLWNQGIMVAEKGYATIDGTSSGSQTNDQNQLKAKDSSPTSANSEQISTERSGSHRMGTFGVVVVIVLAAVVLLGVIVGVCHHHKKVLNEAKTPAAPLPTRIVNFLPRSAALVQGSNIV
;
A
#
# COMPACT_ATOMS: atom_id res chain seq x y z
N MET A 1 9.32 63.05 54.83
CA MET A 1 10.24 61.91 54.73
C MET A 1 9.44 60.65 55.05
N LEU A 2 8.95 59.97 54.00
CA LEU A 2 9.40 58.64 53.58
C LEU A 2 9.16 57.54 54.62
N ARG A 3 8.31 56.55 54.28
CA ARG A 3 8.61 55.10 54.18
C ARG A 3 7.31 54.26 54.34
N PHE A 4 6.71 53.88 53.20
CA PHE A 4 6.66 52.53 52.61
C PHE A 4 5.59 51.59 53.20
N PHE A 5 4.42 51.57 52.56
CA PHE A 5 3.54 50.39 52.51
C PHE A 5 4.10 49.43 51.46
N ARG A 6 4.46 48.20 51.87
CA ARG A 6 4.75 47.09 50.95
C ARG A 6 3.45 46.30 50.74
N ALA A 7 2.80 46.49 49.60
CA ALA A 7 1.81 45.54 49.10
C ALA A 7 2.53 44.47 48.27
N ALA A 8 2.46 43.22 48.71
CA ALA A 8 2.95 42.08 47.93
C ALA A 8 1.90 41.74 46.87
N VAL A 9 2.20 42.03 45.60
CA VAL A 9 1.44 41.53 44.46
C VAL A 9 2.07 40.21 44.05
N THR A 10 1.46 39.10 44.48
CA THR A 10 1.76 37.76 43.93
C THR A 10 1.06 37.62 42.58
N THR A 11 1.80 37.87 41.51
CA THR A 11 1.35 37.59 40.15
C THR A 11 1.52 36.10 39.87
N SER A 12 0.46 35.31 40.03
CA SER A 12 0.43 33.91 39.58
C SER A 12 0.34 33.88 38.05
N ILE A 13 1.45 33.59 37.38
CA ILE A 13 1.47 33.32 35.95
C ILE A 13 0.98 31.88 35.75
N LEU A 14 -0.27 31.74 35.31
CA LEU A 14 -0.81 30.46 34.86
C LEU A 14 -0.28 30.20 33.43
N VAL A 15 0.79 29.42 33.30
CA VAL A 15 1.24 28.93 31.99
C VAL A 15 0.31 27.80 31.57
N ALA A 16 -0.67 28.11 30.73
CA ALA A 16 -1.46 27.10 30.03
C ALA A 16 -0.55 26.43 28.98
N VAL A 17 0.01 25.26 29.32
CA VAL A 17 0.68 24.40 28.33
C VAL A 17 -0.41 23.82 27.43
N VAL A 18 -0.67 24.47 26.31
CA VAL A 18 -1.42 23.87 25.21
C VAL A 18 -0.52 22.79 24.62
N ALA A 19 -0.72 21.55 25.04
CA ALA A 19 -0.13 20.41 24.37
C ALA A 19 -0.79 20.29 23.00
N THR A 20 -0.18 20.92 21.99
CA THR A 20 -0.46 20.58 20.60
C THR A 20 -0.06 19.14 20.42
N LYS A 21 -1.03 18.21 20.42
CA LYS A 21 -0.81 16.89 19.85
C LYS A 21 -0.44 17.12 18.40
N LEU A 22 0.85 17.03 18.07
CA LEU A 22 1.27 16.81 16.71
C LEU A 22 0.58 15.53 16.28
N VAL A 23 -0.47 15.64 15.47
CA VAL A 23 -1.11 14.50 14.83
C VAL A 23 -0.08 13.98 13.84
N GLN A 24 0.75 13.05 14.30
CA GLN A 24 1.64 12.31 13.41
C GLN A 24 0.73 11.49 12.50
N ALA A 25 0.89 11.66 11.18
CA ALA A 25 0.15 10.87 10.22
C ALA A 25 0.43 9.39 10.48
N ASP A 26 -0.62 8.57 10.42
CA ASP A 26 -0.48 7.14 10.70
C ASP A 26 0.50 6.51 9.71
N THR A 27 1.39 5.67 10.22
CA THR A 27 2.22 4.83 9.35
C THR A 27 1.31 3.73 8.79
N LEU A 28 1.28 3.60 7.46
CA LEU A 28 0.53 2.53 6.80
C LEU A 28 1.24 1.19 7.02
N CYS A 29 0.46 0.11 7.15
CA CYS A 29 0.96 -1.25 7.29
C CYS A 29 0.15 -2.22 6.43
N SER A 30 0.87 -3.16 5.82
CA SER A 30 0.32 -4.20 4.97
C SER A 30 1.20 -5.46 5.03
N LEU A 31 0.67 -6.59 4.59
CA LEU A 31 1.48 -7.78 4.31
C LEU A 31 2.31 -7.57 3.05
N PRO A 32 3.56 -8.08 3.00
CA PRO A 32 4.31 -8.17 1.75
C PRO A 32 3.51 -8.91 0.66
N PRO A 33 3.57 -8.49 -0.61
CA PRO A 33 2.87 -9.17 -1.68
C PRO A 33 3.19 -10.67 -1.76
N LEU A 34 2.14 -11.50 -1.85
CA LEU A 34 2.26 -12.98 -1.84
C LEU A 34 3.22 -13.53 -2.91
N THR A 35 3.35 -12.81 -4.03
CA THR A 35 4.22 -13.19 -5.14
C THR A 35 5.71 -13.00 -4.84
N TYR A 36 6.08 -12.11 -3.91
CA TYR A 36 7.47 -11.68 -3.72
C TYR A 36 8.37 -12.79 -3.17
N THR A 37 7.89 -13.56 -2.18
CA THR A 37 8.67 -14.67 -1.60
C THR A 37 9.10 -15.68 -2.67
N LYS A 38 8.16 -16.10 -3.55
CA LYS A 38 8.47 -17.03 -4.65
C LYS A 38 9.32 -16.38 -5.73
N ALA A 39 9.06 -15.11 -6.04
CA ALA A 39 9.79 -14.35 -7.05
C ALA A 39 11.28 -14.20 -6.70
N LYS A 40 11.63 -13.89 -5.44
CA LYS A 40 13.03 -13.79 -5.00
C LYS A 40 13.82 -15.08 -5.21
N ILE A 41 13.17 -16.24 -5.05
CA ILE A 41 13.79 -17.56 -5.28
C ILE A 41 13.94 -17.83 -6.77
N ALA A 42 12.90 -17.54 -7.56
CA ALA A 42 12.89 -17.80 -9.00
C ALA A 42 13.80 -16.85 -9.80
N TYR A 43 13.96 -15.61 -9.33
CA TYR A 43 14.67 -14.52 -10.03
C TYR A 43 15.71 -13.88 -9.10
N PRO A 44 16.85 -14.57 -8.83
CA PRO A 44 17.86 -14.07 -7.89
C PRO A 44 18.48 -12.73 -8.31
N ALA A 45 18.55 -12.43 -9.60
CA ALA A 45 19.00 -11.12 -10.10
C ALA A 45 18.06 -9.96 -9.72
N SER A 46 16.77 -10.26 -9.54
CA SER A 46 15.74 -9.29 -9.12
C SER A 46 15.53 -9.26 -7.60
N ALA A 47 16.15 -10.17 -6.84
CA ALA A 47 15.84 -10.37 -5.43
C ALA A 47 16.14 -9.12 -4.57
N PHE A 48 17.27 -8.45 -4.80
CA PHE A 48 17.64 -7.23 -4.06
C PHE A 48 16.62 -6.10 -4.26
N ALA A 49 16.06 -6.00 -5.47
CA ALA A 49 15.05 -5.00 -5.81
C ALA A 49 13.71 -5.33 -5.13
N ILE A 50 13.31 -6.60 -5.12
CA ILE A 50 12.12 -7.06 -4.40
C ILE A 50 12.27 -6.79 -2.90
N GLU A 51 13.41 -7.13 -2.29
CA GLU A 51 13.71 -6.83 -0.88
C GLU A 51 13.68 -5.33 -0.58
N ALA A 52 14.12 -4.50 -1.53
CA ALA A 52 14.03 -3.06 -1.39
C ALA A 52 12.58 -2.57 -1.38
N LEU A 53 11.70 -3.15 -2.20
CA LEU A 53 10.27 -2.81 -2.23
C LEU A 53 9.50 -3.31 -1.00
N GLU A 54 9.90 -4.43 -0.40
CA GLU A 54 9.31 -4.95 0.86
C GLU A 54 9.47 -3.99 2.05
N ARG A 55 10.32 -2.97 1.94
CA ARG A 55 10.45 -1.90 2.94
C ARG A 55 9.40 -0.80 2.81
N TYR A 56 8.64 -0.80 1.72
CA TYR A 56 7.54 0.12 1.49
C TYR A 56 6.22 -0.60 1.56
N GLU A 57 5.19 0.15 1.90
CA GLU A 57 3.83 -0.39 2.00
C GLU A 57 3.26 -0.63 0.59
N VAL A 58 2.76 -1.84 0.37
CA VAL A 58 1.94 -2.21 -0.79
C VAL A 58 0.63 -2.76 -0.24
N ALA A 59 -0.50 -2.14 -0.59
CA ALA A 59 -1.78 -2.46 0.02
C ALA A 59 -2.10 -3.96 -0.09
N THR A 60 -2.57 -4.56 1.00
CA THR A 60 -2.93 -5.99 1.00
C THR A 60 -4.22 -6.19 0.23
N TRP A 61 -4.19 -7.05 -0.79
CA TRP A 61 -5.38 -7.42 -1.54
C TRP A 61 -6.17 -8.47 -0.74
N TYR A 62 -7.27 -8.04 -0.15
CA TYR A 62 -8.29 -8.92 0.42
C TYR A 62 -9.27 -9.28 -0.69
N SER A 63 -9.14 -10.48 -1.23
CA SER A 63 -9.80 -10.86 -2.49
C SER A 63 -10.47 -12.22 -2.44
N ASN A 64 -11.60 -12.35 -3.14
CA ASN A 64 -12.33 -13.62 -3.35
C ASN A 64 -11.69 -14.54 -4.40
N HIS A 65 -10.64 -14.08 -5.08
CA HIS A 65 -9.90 -14.86 -6.07
C HIS A 65 -8.97 -15.86 -5.40
N THR A 66 -9.19 -17.15 -5.68
CA THR A 66 -8.44 -18.24 -5.04
C THR A 66 -6.91 -18.19 -5.25
N GLU A 67 -6.42 -17.57 -6.33
CA GLU A 67 -4.98 -17.37 -6.57
C GLU A 67 -4.33 -16.37 -5.59
N ASN A 68 -5.14 -15.54 -4.93
CA ASN A 68 -4.70 -14.66 -3.84
C ASN A 68 -4.75 -15.37 -2.47
N GLY A 69 -5.08 -16.66 -2.44
CA GLY A 69 -5.16 -17.46 -1.22
C GLY A 69 -6.50 -17.35 -0.50
N ASP A 70 -6.52 -17.78 0.76
CA ASP A 70 -7.70 -17.70 1.63
C ASP A 70 -7.81 -16.28 2.21
N TYR A 71 -8.92 -15.61 1.91
CA TYR A 71 -9.17 -14.25 2.37
C TYR A 71 -9.28 -14.17 3.90
N ALA A 72 -9.89 -15.15 4.56
CA ALA A 72 -10.05 -15.16 6.01
C ALA A 72 -8.69 -15.29 6.70
N LYS A 73 -7.82 -16.16 6.16
CA LYS A 73 -6.43 -16.24 6.61
C LYS A 73 -5.67 -14.94 6.37
N THR A 74 -5.85 -14.31 5.21
CA THR A 74 -5.22 -13.02 4.88
C THR A 74 -5.58 -11.94 5.90
N ALA A 75 -6.87 -11.82 6.27
CA ALA A 75 -7.31 -10.86 7.27
C ALA A 75 -6.71 -11.14 8.67
N ALA A 76 -6.66 -12.41 9.08
CA ALA A 76 -6.06 -12.81 10.35
C ALA A 76 -4.55 -12.52 10.39
N ASP A 77 -3.81 -12.89 9.33
CA ASP A 77 -2.37 -12.67 9.23
C ASP A 77 -2.04 -11.17 9.22
N LEU A 78 -2.85 -10.36 8.54
CA LEU A 78 -2.66 -8.91 8.45
C LEU A 78 -2.75 -8.23 9.83
N VAL A 79 -3.77 -8.58 10.62
CA VAL A 79 -3.94 -8.03 11.98
C VAL A 79 -2.84 -8.52 12.92
N ALA A 80 -2.39 -9.76 12.77
CA ALA A 80 -1.28 -10.31 13.55
C ALA A 80 0.07 -9.68 13.18
N PHE A 81 0.26 -9.32 11.91
CA PHE A 81 1.49 -8.73 11.39
C PHE A 81 1.62 -7.25 11.72
N CYS A 82 0.53 -6.47 11.56
CA CYS A 82 0.58 -5.02 11.70
C CYS A 82 0.52 -4.56 13.17
N PRO A 83 1.44 -3.71 13.65
CA PRO A 83 1.38 -3.16 15.01
C PRO A 83 0.13 -2.33 15.27
N GLU A 84 -0.44 -2.38 16.48
CA GLU A 84 -1.71 -1.72 16.85
C GLU A 84 -1.79 -0.21 16.57
N ASP A 85 -0.65 0.50 16.61
CA ASP A 85 -0.56 1.94 16.37
C ASP A 85 -0.44 2.32 14.87
N THR A 86 -0.31 1.33 13.99
CA THR A 86 -0.32 1.52 12.53
C THR A 86 -1.73 1.50 11.94
N ARG A 87 -1.89 2.14 10.78
CA ARG A 87 -3.11 2.04 9.97
C ARG A 87 -2.95 0.93 8.95
N ILE A 88 -3.79 -0.09 9.04
CA ILE A 88 -3.81 -1.18 8.07
C ILE A 88 -4.26 -0.64 6.70
N SER A 89 -3.65 -1.09 5.60
CA SER A 89 -3.98 -0.68 4.24
C SER A 89 -4.43 -1.88 3.40
N ILE A 90 -5.66 -1.83 2.89
CA ILE A 90 -6.31 -2.95 2.21
C ILE A 90 -6.98 -2.50 0.90
N VAL A 91 -6.78 -3.28 -0.15
CA VAL A 91 -7.65 -3.30 -1.34
C VAL A 91 -8.70 -4.37 -1.13
N ILE A 92 -9.97 -3.99 -1.04
CA ILE A 92 -11.09 -4.94 -1.01
C ILE A 92 -11.47 -5.22 -2.46
N TYR A 93 -11.36 -6.48 -2.89
CA TYR A 93 -11.65 -6.90 -4.26
C TYR A 93 -12.42 -8.22 -4.24
N GLY A 94 -13.72 -8.13 -3.98
CA GLY A 94 -14.57 -9.26 -3.64
C GLY A 94 -15.99 -9.21 -4.18
N LEU A 95 -16.34 -8.23 -5.03
CA LEU A 95 -17.67 -8.14 -5.61
C LEU A 95 -18.12 -9.46 -6.27
N PRO A 96 -19.40 -9.86 -6.16
CA PRO A 96 -19.96 -10.87 -7.05
C PRO A 96 -20.19 -10.26 -8.45
N ASN A 97 -20.23 -11.10 -9.49
CA ASN A 97 -20.46 -10.66 -10.89
C ASN A 97 -19.47 -9.56 -11.33
N GLN A 98 -18.18 -9.72 -11.00
CA GLN A 98 -17.11 -8.80 -11.43
C GLN A 98 -16.90 -8.82 -12.96
N ASP A 99 -17.30 -9.90 -13.61
CA ASP A 99 -17.24 -10.13 -15.05
C ASP A 99 -18.43 -9.57 -15.83
N CYS A 100 -19.32 -8.82 -15.19
CA CYS A 100 -20.49 -8.17 -15.79
C CYS A 100 -20.21 -7.34 -17.05
N ALA A 101 -18.94 -7.00 -17.31
CA ALA A 101 -18.47 -6.34 -18.53
C ALA A 101 -17.20 -6.97 -19.14
N ALA A 102 -16.81 -8.17 -18.70
CA ALA A 102 -15.52 -8.75 -19.07
C ALA A 102 -15.55 -9.39 -20.47
N LYS A 103 -14.42 -9.23 -21.17
CA LYS A 103 -14.06 -9.95 -22.41
C LYS A 103 -13.15 -11.16 -22.14
N GLU A 104 -12.77 -11.38 -20.88
CA GLU A 104 -11.93 -12.49 -20.41
C GLU A 104 -12.51 -13.06 -19.12
N LEU A 105 -12.34 -14.38 -18.92
CA LEU A 105 -12.84 -15.09 -17.75
C LEU A 105 -12.07 -14.64 -16.49
N VAL A 106 -12.79 -14.22 -15.45
CA VAL A 106 -12.24 -14.09 -14.10
C VAL A 106 -11.79 -15.45 -13.58
N ALA A 107 -10.77 -15.45 -12.71
CA ALA A 107 -10.36 -16.64 -11.98
C ALA A 107 -11.51 -17.15 -11.07
N SER A 108 -11.36 -18.36 -10.52
CA SER A 108 -12.36 -18.90 -9.60
C SER A 108 -12.58 -17.98 -8.40
N SER A 109 -13.82 -17.52 -8.25
CA SER A 109 -14.31 -16.71 -7.14
C SER A 109 -14.85 -17.60 -6.02
N THR A 110 -14.69 -17.16 -4.77
CA THR A 110 -15.37 -17.75 -3.60
C THR A 110 -16.61 -16.95 -3.16
N VAL A 111 -16.96 -15.89 -3.90
CA VAL A 111 -18.09 -14.99 -3.62
C VAL A 111 -18.95 -14.91 -4.88
N ASP A 112 -20.10 -15.60 -4.87
CA ASP A 112 -20.95 -15.73 -6.05
C ASP A 112 -22.30 -15.00 -5.90
N SER A 113 -22.65 -14.61 -4.67
CA SER A 113 -23.93 -13.96 -4.36
C SER A 113 -23.78 -12.74 -3.46
N ALA A 114 -24.85 -11.95 -3.35
CA ALA A 114 -24.93 -10.85 -2.40
C ALA A 114 -24.71 -11.31 -0.94
N SER A 115 -25.23 -12.48 -0.57
CA SER A 115 -25.03 -13.06 0.77
C SER A 115 -23.59 -13.47 1.02
N ASP A 116 -22.93 -14.05 0.03
CA ASP A 116 -21.51 -14.43 0.17
C ASP A 116 -20.63 -13.19 0.33
N TYR A 117 -20.96 -12.10 -0.38
CA TYR A 117 -20.25 -10.84 -0.25
C TYR A 117 -20.38 -10.24 1.15
N VAL A 118 -21.57 -10.34 1.77
CA VAL A 118 -21.77 -9.95 3.18
C VAL A 118 -20.93 -10.82 4.12
N VAL A 119 -20.84 -12.14 3.88
CA VAL A 119 -19.99 -13.05 4.68
C VAL A 119 -18.50 -12.69 4.52
N PHE A 120 -18.07 -12.44 3.29
CA PHE A 120 -16.71 -12.00 2.94
C PHE A 120 -16.35 -10.70 3.67
N LEU A 121 -17.20 -9.67 3.64
CA LEU A 121 -16.96 -8.41 4.34
C LEU A 121 -16.99 -8.58 5.87
N ASN A 122 -17.94 -9.34 6.42
CA ASN A 122 -18.03 -9.56 7.86
C ASN A 122 -16.83 -10.33 8.41
N THR A 123 -16.22 -11.20 7.61
CA THR A 123 -14.97 -11.89 7.98
C THR A 123 -13.83 -10.88 8.15
N LEU A 124 -13.70 -9.94 7.21
CA LEU A 124 -12.70 -8.86 7.31
C LEU A 124 -12.97 -7.95 8.52
N ILE A 125 -14.21 -7.48 8.66
CA ILE A 125 -14.62 -6.55 9.72
C ILE A 125 -14.38 -7.18 11.11
N SER A 126 -14.70 -8.46 11.26
CA SER A 126 -14.48 -9.19 12.52
C SER A 126 -13.00 -9.32 12.87
N ALA A 127 -12.14 -9.57 11.86
CA ALA A 127 -10.69 -9.64 12.07
C ALA A 127 -10.09 -8.27 12.43
N ILE A 128 -10.45 -7.22 11.69
CA ILE A 128 -9.92 -5.86 11.88
C ILE A 128 -10.41 -5.22 13.18
N GLY A 129 -11.66 -5.49 13.58
CA GLY A 129 -12.28 -4.89 14.75
C GLY A 129 -12.31 -3.35 14.66
N ASN A 130 -11.83 -2.67 15.71
CA ASN A 130 -11.77 -1.22 15.78
C ASN A 130 -10.41 -0.63 15.37
N ARG A 131 -9.53 -1.41 14.73
CA ARG A 131 -8.21 -0.90 14.32
C ARG A 131 -8.31 0.21 13.28
N LYS A 132 -7.31 1.10 13.24
CA LYS A 132 -7.18 2.07 12.15
C LYS A 132 -6.95 1.33 10.85
N VAL A 133 -7.75 1.64 9.85
CA VAL A 133 -7.68 0.96 8.55
C VAL A 133 -8.02 1.93 7.41
N LEU A 134 -7.37 1.76 6.27
CA LEU A 134 -7.66 2.42 5.01
C LEU A 134 -8.13 1.33 4.03
N TYR A 135 -9.32 1.52 3.47
CA TYR A 135 -9.90 0.65 2.47
C TYR A 135 -9.92 1.34 1.10
N ILE A 136 -9.27 0.74 0.12
CA ILE A 136 -9.55 0.96 -1.30
C ILE A 136 -10.69 -0.01 -1.66
N LEU A 137 -11.88 0.54 -1.90
CA LEU A 137 -13.07 -0.29 -2.08
C LEU A 137 -13.32 -0.59 -3.56
N GLU A 138 -13.25 -1.88 -3.89
CA GLU A 138 -13.71 -2.52 -5.13
C GLU A 138 -13.21 -1.80 -6.40
N PRO A 139 -11.91 -1.97 -6.74
CA PRO A 139 -11.35 -1.47 -8.00
C PRO A 139 -12.24 -1.73 -9.21
N ASP A 140 -12.36 -0.73 -10.08
CA ASP A 140 -13.20 -0.69 -11.28
C ASP A 140 -14.72 -0.67 -11.06
N ALA A 141 -15.26 -0.92 -9.86
CA ALA A 141 -16.70 -1.15 -9.68
C ALA A 141 -17.57 0.03 -10.11
N ILE A 142 -17.28 1.24 -9.61
CA ILE A 142 -17.99 2.46 -10.02
C ILE A 142 -17.70 2.78 -11.49
N GLY A 143 -16.46 2.53 -11.94
CA GLY A 143 -16.06 2.74 -13.32
C GLY A 143 -16.92 1.93 -14.30
N ARG A 144 -17.10 0.64 -14.01
CA ARG A 144 -17.93 -0.29 -14.79
C ARG A 144 -19.41 0.01 -14.68
N LEU A 145 -19.89 0.40 -13.49
CA LEU A 145 -21.27 0.82 -13.29
C LEU A 145 -21.67 1.99 -14.20
N VAL A 146 -20.75 2.93 -14.45
CA VAL A 146 -21.01 4.12 -15.26
C VAL A 146 -20.76 3.88 -16.75
N ASP A 147 -19.79 3.04 -17.11
CA ASP A 147 -19.34 2.85 -18.50
C ASP A 147 -20.01 1.65 -19.20
N THR A 148 -20.72 0.79 -18.46
CA THR A 148 -21.24 -0.47 -19.00
C THR A 148 -22.66 -0.76 -18.54
N THR A 149 -23.46 -1.43 -19.37
CA THR A 149 -24.88 -1.71 -19.08
C THR A 149 -25.12 -3.00 -18.29
N GLY A 150 -24.07 -3.74 -17.92
CA GLY A 150 -24.17 -5.07 -17.29
C GLY A 150 -23.99 -5.10 -15.77
N CYS A 151 -23.54 -4.01 -15.16
CA CYS A 151 -23.02 -4.00 -13.80
C CYS A 151 -23.94 -3.28 -12.78
N ALA A 152 -25.25 -3.24 -13.04
CA ALA A 152 -26.20 -2.45 -12.22
C ALA A 152 -26.21 -2.84 -10.73
N ASP A 153 -26.03 -4.12 -10.42
CA ASP A 153 -26.03 -4.63 -9.04
C ASP A 153 -24.83 -4.16 -8.21
N HIS A 154 -23.75 -3.67 -8.86
CA HIS A 154 -22.56 -3.15 -8.17
C HIS A 154 -22.92 -2.02 -7.22
N LEU A 155 -23.89 -1.16 -7.56
CA LEU A 155 -24.30 -0.06 -6.66
C LEU A 155 -24.84 -0.60 -5.33
N THR A 156 -25.69 -1.63 -5.37
CA THR A 156 -26.27 -2.25 -4.17
C THR A 156 -25.20 -2.91 -3.31
N HIS A 157 -24.23 -3.58 -3.94
CA HIS A 157 -23.10 -4.17 -3.22
C HIS A 157 -22.18 -3.12 -2.60
N LEU A 158 -21.89 -2.03 -3.31
CA LEU A 158 -21.10 -0.90 -2.78
C LEU A 158 -21.82 -0.22 -1.61
N GLN A 159 -23.14 -0.03 -1.69
CA GLN A 159 -23.93 0.48 -0.56
C GLN A 159 -23.82 -0.43 0.66
N THR A 160 -23.94 -1.75 0.46
CA THR A 160 -23.78 -2.75 1.52
C THR A 160 -22.38 -2.68 2.13
N ALA A 161 -21.34 -2.63 1.31
CA ALA A 161 -19.95 -2.54 1.77
C ALA A 161 -19.69 -1.26 2.58
N VAL A 162 -20.12 -0.11 2.07
CA VAL A 162 -19.98 1.17 2.78
C VAL A 162 -20.66 1.11 4.14
N VAL A 163 -21.89 0.63 4.23
CA VAL A 163 -22.61 0.52 5.51
C VAL A 163 -21.89 -0.39 6.50
N LEU A 164 -21.44 -1.57 6.06
CA LEU A 164 -20.76 -2.53 6.93
C LEU A 164 -19.38 -2.03 7.37
N LEU A 165 -18.55 -1.56 6.44
CA LEU A 165 -17.21 -1.04 6.74
C LEU A 165 -17.25 0.23 7.60
N SER A 166 -18.32 1.03 7.49
CA SER A 166 -18.56 2.21 8.33
C SER A 166 -18.78 1.90 9.81
N GLN A 167 -19.03 0.64 10.18
CA GLN A 167 -19.18 0.26 11.59
C GLN A 167 -17.88 0.47 12.38
N ASN A 168 -16.72 0.35 11.73
CA ASN A 168 -15.44 0.73 12.31
C ASN A 168 -15.23 2.25 12.19
N LYS A 169 -15.37 2.96 13.32
CA LYS A 169 -15.21 4.43 13.39
C LYS A 169 -13.79 4.92 13.03
N ASN A 170 -12.80 4.03 13.03
CA ASN A 170 -11.41 4.35 12.70
C ASN A 170 -11.04 4.01 11.24
N ALA A 171 -11.99 3.46 10.47
CA ALA A 171 -11.76 3.18 9.06
C ALA A 171 -11.80 4.47 8.21
N GLU A 172 -11.01 4.49 7.13
CA GLU A 172 -11.04 5.48 6.06
C GLU A 172 -11.38 4.73 4.76
N ILE A 173 -12.50 5.07 4.12
CA ILE A 173 -12.94 4.38 2.90
C ILE A 173 -12.73 5.29 1.70
N TYR A 174 -11.97 4.83 0.71
CA TYR A 174 -11.79 5.47 -0.58
C TYR A 174 -12.39 4.59 -1.67
N LEU A 175 -13.38 5.12 -2.37
CA LEU A 175 -14.11 4.43 -3.41
C LEU A 175 -13.29 4.43 -4.70
N ASP A 176 -12.95 3.28 -5.26
CA ASP A 176 -12.33 3.27 -6.59
C ASP A 176 -13.35 3.67 -7.66
N VAL A 177 -12.96 4.56 -8.56
CA VAL A 177 -13.85 5.11 -9.59
C VAL A 177 -13.42 4.79 -11.03
N GLY A 178 -12.29 4.11 -11.22
CA GLY A 178 -11.65 3.97 -12.53
C GLY A 178 -11.31 5.34 -13.13
N TYR A 179 -10.05 5.78 -13.05
CA TYR A 179 -9.67 7.18 -13.38
C TYR A 179 -10.18 7.69 -14.75
N TRP A 180 -10.36 6.79 -15.74
CA TRP A 180 -10.83 7.12 -17.08
C TRP A 180 -12.23 7.73 -17.08
N THR A 181 -13.08 7.38 -16.12
CA THR A 181 -14.43 7.92 -15.99
C THR A 181 -14.44 9.41 -15.65
N LEU A 182 -13.34 9.95 -15.11
CA LEU A 182 -13.22 11.37 -14.83
C LEU A 182 -12.66 12.18 -16.00
N GLN A 183 -12.28 11.52 -17.11
CA GLN A 183 -11.77 12.20 -18.30
C GLN A 183 -12.88 12.77 -19.19
N GLN A 184 -14.13 12.35 -18.99
CA GLN A 184 -15.29 12.82 -19.75
C GLN A 184 -16.34 13.42 -18.81
N SER A 185 -16.93 14.56 -19.20
CA SER A 185 -17.86 15.31 -18.33
C SER A 185 -19.11 14.51 -17.95
N ALA A 186 -19.65 13.73 -18.89
CA ALA A 186 -20.86 12.94 -18.66
C ALA A 186 -20.64 11.85 -17.59
N THR A 187 -19.59 11.03 -17.76
CA THR A 187 -19.23 9.99 -16.80
C THR A 187 -18.76 10.58 -15.47
N SER A 188 -18.02 11.69 -15.49
CA SER A 188 -17.59 12.38 -14.26
C SER A 188 -18.79 12.87 -13.43
N THR A 189 -19.86 13.34 -14.07
CA THR A 189 -21.08 13.77 -13.37
C THR A 189 -21.79 12.59 -12.72
N ALA A 190 -21.89 11.45 -13.44
CA ALA A 190 -22.48 10.22 -12.90
C ALA A 190 -21.68 9.67 -11.71
N VAL A 191 -20.34 9.64 -11.82
CA VAL A 191 -19.45 9.23 -10.73
C VAL A 191 -19.62 10.13 -9.51
N ALA A 192 -19.66 11.45 -9.70
CA ALA A 192 -19.87 12.41 -8.62
C ALA A 192 -21.20 12.15 -7.89
N ALA A 193 -22.28 11.89 -8.62
CA ALA A 193 -23.59 11.56 -8.03
C ALA A 193 -23.54 10.25 -7.21
N ILE A 194 -22.92 9.20 -7.74
CA ILE A 194 -22.78 7.90 -7.05
C ILE A 194 -21.92 8.04 -5.78
N VAL A 195 -20.77 8.72 -5.87
CA VAL A 195 -19.88 8.94 -4.73
C VAL A 195 -20.58 9.78 -3.66
N LYS A 196 -21.34 10.81 -4.03
CA LYS A 196 -22.14 11.61 -3.08
C LYS A 196 -23.19 10.76 -2.38
N GLN A 197 -23.87 9.88 -3.12
CA GLN A 197 -24.83 8.94 -2.56
C GLN A 197 -24.18 7.98 -1.56
N LEU A 198 -23.05 7.35 -1.92
CA LEU A 198 -22.33 6.42 -1.04
C LEU A 198 -21.76 7.14 0.21
N ALA A 199 -21.21 8.34 0.05
CA ALA A 199 -20.71 9.13 1.18
C ALA A 199 -21.83 9.55 2.14
N SER A 200 -23.07 9.71 1.67
CA SER A 200 -24.21 10.06 2.52
C SER A 200 -24.66 8.93 3.47
N ILE A 201 -24.30 7.68 3.16
CA ILE A 201 -24.66 6.50 3.96
C ILE A 201 -23.47 5.93 4.77
N GLY A 202 -22.26 6.46 4.58
CA GLY A 202 -21.06 6.07 5.31
C GLY A 202 -20.22 7.27 5.74
N PHE A 203 -20.27 7.60 7.02
CA PHE A 203 -19.63 8.81 7.58
C PHE A 203 -18.08 8.81 7.48
N ASN A 204 -17.48 7.67 7.17
CA ASN A 204 -16.05 7.48 7.04
C ASN A 204 -15.59 7.27 5.58
N VAL A 205 -16.47 7.48 4.60
CA VAL A 205 -16.06 7.67 3.20
C VAL A 205 -15.30 8.98 3.10
N LYS A 206 -14.00 8.88 2.78
CA LYS A 206 -13.06 10.00 2.67
C LYS A 206 -12.92 10.54 1.27
N GLY A 207 -13.40 9.79 0.27
CA GLY A 207 -13.46 10.22 -1.12
C GLY A 207 -13.14 9.05 -2.05
N ILE A 208 -12.21 9.26 -2.98
CA ILE A 208 -12.00 8.33 -4.10
C ILE A 208 -10.55 7.86 -4.24
N THR A 209 -10.38 6.67 -4.79
CA THR A 209 -9.09 6.17 -5.27
C THR A 209 -9.00 6.41 -6.77
N LEU A 210 -7.87 6.96 -7.21
CA LEU A 210 -7.52 7.09 -8.62
C LEU A 210 -6.31 6.24 -8.97
N ASN A 211 -6.24 5.85 -10.25
CA ASN A 211 -5.10 5.19 -10.86
C ASN A 211 -4.80 3.77 -10.38
N THR A 212 -5.71 3.13 -9.62
CA THR A 212 -5.54 1.74 -9.19
C THR A 212 -5.20 0.85 -10.38
N CYS A 213 -4.08 0.14 -10.29
CA CYS A 213 -3.57 -0.70 -11.38
C CYS A 213 -3.29 0.05 -12.70
N ASN A 214 -3.08 1.36 -12.70
CA ASN A 214 -2.81 2.14 -13.92
C ASN A 214 -1.54 2.99 -13.78
N TYR A 215 -1.29 3.91 -14.72
CA TYR A 215 0.04 4.48 -14.98
C TYR A 215 0.06 6.00 -15.04
N GLN A 216 -1.07 6.67 -14.83
CA GLN A 216 -1.20 8.12 -15.04
C GLN A 216 -0.26 8.93 -14.15
N SER A 217 0.26 10.04 -14.68
CA SER A 217 1.15 10.93 -13.91
C SER A 217 0.40 11.63 -12.77
N ILE A 218 1.13 11.99 -11.72
CA ILE A 218 0.58 12.70 -10.55
C ILE A 218 -0.12 14.01 -10.97
N SER A 219 0.41 14.75 -11.95
CA SER A 219 -0.19 15.99 -12.44
C SER A 219 -1.56 15.76 -13.09
N THR A 220 -1.70 14.69 -13.88
CA THR A 220 -2.97 14.31 -14.48
C THR A 220 -3.97 13.92 -13.39
N LEU A 221 -3.54 13.11 -12.42
CA LEU A 221 -4.39 12.67 -11.32
C LEU A 221 -4.83 13.82 -10.40
N ALA A 222 -3.95 14.78 -10.13
CA ALA A 222 -4.30 15.99 -9.37
C ALA A 222 -5.39 16.81 -10.08
N THR A 223 -5.28 16.95 -11.40
CA THR A 223 -6.29 17.64 -12.22
C THR A 223 -7.64 16.92 -12.15
N LEU A 224 -7.64 15.58 -12.33
CA LEU A 224 -8.86 14.77 -12.23
C LEU A 224 -9.48 14.86 -10.82
N CYS A 225 -8.66 14.85 -9.77
CA CYS A 225 -9.13 15.00 -8.39
C CYS A 225 -9.81 16.36 -8.14
N SER A 226 -9.20 17.45 -8.59
CA SER A 226 -9.82 18.79 -8.47
C SER A 226 -11.12 18.90 -9.25
N ASN A 227 -11.18 18.32 -10.46
CA ASN A 227 -12.42 18.29 -11.25
C ASN A 227 -13.52 17.48 -10.55
N PHE A 228 -13.16 16.32 -9.99
CA PHE A 228 -14.08 15.50 -9.19
C PHE A 228 -14.63 16.28 -7.99
N GLN A 229 -13.78 16.96 -7.22
CA GLN A 229 -14.21 17.76 -6.07
C GLN A 229 -15.19 18.87 -6.47
N GLY A 230 -14.96 19.51 -7.61
CA GLY A 230 -15.90 20.47 -8.19
C GLY A 230 -17.24 19.84 -8.59
N ALA A 231 -17.21 18.66 -9.23
CA ALA A 231 -18.40 17.96 -9.69
C ALA A 231 -19.26 17.39 -8.54
N VAL A 232 -18.64 16.88 -7.48
CA VAL A 232 -19.34 16.35 -6.30
C VAL A 232 -19.85 17.46 -5.38
N ASP A 233 -19.27 18.66 -5.51
CA ASP A 233 -19.52 19.83 -4.66
C ASP A 233 -19.31 19.50 -3.18
N ALA A 234 -18.14 18.94 -2.87
CA ALA A 234 -17.75 18.55 -1.52
C ALA A 234 -16.22 18.65 -1.35
N THR A 235 -15.76 19.61 -0.56
CA THR A 235 -14.33 19.85 -0.32
C THR A 235 -13.72 18.86 0.67
N ASN A 236 -14.53 18.14 1.43
CA ASN A 236 -14.09 17.13 2.40
C ASN A 236 -13.94 15.72 1.80
N LEU A 237 -14.28 15.53 0.52
CA LEU A 237 -14.02 14.29 -0.20
C LEU A 237 -12.72 14.46 -0.99
N HIS A 238 -11.67 13.80 -0.55
CA HIS A 238 -10.32 13.89 -1.10
C HIS A 238 -10.03 12.71 -2.04
N CYS A 239 -8.84 12.68 -2.62
CA CYS A 239 -8.38 11.54 -3.43
C CYS A 239 -7.17 10.85 -2.79
N ILE A 240 -6.96 9.59 -3.17
CA ILE A 240 -5.69 8.89 -3.02
C ILE A 240 -5.26 8.34 -4.38
N PHE A 241 -3.96 8.28 -4.63
CA PHE A 241 -3.41 7.87 -5.91
C PHE A 241 -2.60 6.59 -5.79
N ASP A 242 -2.97 5.56 -6.55
CA ASP A 242 -2.04 4.45 -6.80
C ASP A 242 -0.88 4.96 -7.66
N THR A 243 0.31 4.92 -7.07
CA THR A 243 1.57 5.40 -7.68
C THR A 243 2.54 4.25 -7.96
N SER A 244 2.09 3.00 -7.81
CA SER A 244 2.90 1.79 -7.97
C SER A 244 3.64 1.71 -9.31
N ARG A 245 3.08 2.28 -10.38
CA ARG A 245 3.61 2.18 -11.76
C ARG A 245 3.57 3.50 -12.55
N SER A 246 3.50 4.64 -11.87
CA SER A 246 3.19 5.93 -12.50
C SER A 246 4.37 6.84 -12.81
N TYR A 247 5.63 6.41 -12.60
CA TYR A 247 6.80 7.30 -12.70
C TYR A 247 6.92 8.01 -14.05
N ARG A 248 6.69 7.25 -15.13
CA ARG A 248 6.83 7.73 -16.52
C ARG A 248 5.51 8.17 -17.14
N GLY A 249 4.41 8.12 -16.39
CA GLY A 249 3.07 8.34 -16.94
C GLY A 249 2.58 7.17 -17.80
N GLY A 250 1.29 7.21 -18.15
CA GLY A 250 0.68 6.26 -19.07
C GLY A 250 1.00 6.57 -20.53
N PRO A 251 0.98 5.58 -21.42
CA PRO A 251 1.22 5.80 -22.84
C PRO A 251 0.03 6.51 -23.48
N ALA A 252 0.26 7.25 -24.58
CA ALA A 252 -0.79 7.96 -25.31
C ALA A 252 -1.86 7.03 -25.89
N SER A 253 -1.56 5.74 -26.05
CA SER A 253 -2.49 4.69 -26.48
C SER A 253 -3.54 4.34 -25.43
N ASN A 254 -3.41 4.83 -24.18
CA ASN A 254 -4.17 4.38 -23.02
C ASN A 254 -4.07 2.87 -22.76
N GLU A 255 -2.97 2.23 -23.19
CA GLU A 255 -2.68 0.85 -22.85
C GLU A 255 -2.62 0.70 -21.32
N TRP A 256 -3.28 -0.34 -20.82
CA TRP A 256 -3.37 -0.65 -19.40
C TRP A 256 -2.70 -1.99 -19.04
N CYS A 257 -2.55 -2.88 -20.03
CA CYS A 257 -2.08 -4.24 -19.79
C CYS A 257 -0.56 -4.29 -19.89
N ASN A 258 0.14 -4.55 -18.78
CA ASN A 258 1.60 -4.73 -18.73
C ASN A 258 2.40 -3.68 -19.55
N VAL A 259 2.21 -2.39 -19.24
CA VAL A 259 2.78 -1.28 -20.04
C VAL A 259 4.31 -1.28 -20.03
N LYS A 260 4.93 -1.29 -21.22
CA LYS A 260 6.38 -1.34 -21.42
C LYS A 260 7.13 -0.14 -20.85
N SER A 261 6.58 1.05 -21.07
CA SER A 261 7.21 2.33 -20.75
C SER A 261 7.04 2.78 -19.30
N ALA A 262 6.30 2.02 -18.49
CA ALA A 262 6.00 2.37 -17.12
C ALA A 262 7.23 2.26 -16.20
N GLY A 263 7.18 2.95 -15.06
CA GLY A 263 8.20 2.86 -14.01
C GLY A 263 7.58 2.95 -12.63
N ILE A 264 8.21 2.32 -11.62
CA ILE A 264 7.74 2.42 -10.22
C ILE A 264 7.71 3.89 -9.79
N GLY A 265 6.52 4.39 -9.46
CA GLY A 265 6.27 5.81 -9.18
C GLY A 265 6.64 6.25 -7.78
N ALA A 266 6.07 7.39 -7.37
CA ALA A 266 6.34 7.98 -6.05
C ALA A 266 6.12 6.97 -4.91
N LEU A 267 6.93 7.08 -3.86
CA LEU A 267 6.83 6.19 -2.71
C LEU A 267 5.52 6.45 -1.92
N PRO A 268 4.95 5.43 -1.25
CA PRO A 268 3.78 5.60 -0.40
C PRO A 268 4.02 6.67 0.67
N THR A 269 3.10 7.63 0.80
CA THR A 269 3.21 8.75 1.75
C THR A 269 1.89 9.47 1.92
N SER A 270 1.63 9.98 3.13
CA SER A 270 0.56 10.95 3.41
C SER A 270 1.00 12.40 3.19
N LYS A 271 2.30 12.64 2.98
CA LYS A 271 2.86 13.97 2.69
C LYS A 271 2.96 14.15 1.18
N THR A 272 1.80 14.23 0.52
CA THR A 272 1.69 14.31 -0.94
C THR A 272 2.10 15.68 -1.50
N GLY A 273 1.97 16.73 -0.69
CA GLY A 273 2.15 18.12 -1.12
C GLY A 273 0.99 18.67 -1.96
N ILE A 274 -0.11 17.93 -2.09
CA ILE A 274 -1.30 18.30 -2.85
C ILE A 274 -2.49 18.36 -1.90
N SER A 275 -3.15 19.52 -1.78
CA SER A 275 -4.08 19.82 -0.69
C SER A 275 -5.32 18.92 -0.61
N ASN A 276 -5.74 18.36 -1.73
CA ASN A 276 -6.90 17.47 -1.83
C ASN A 276 -6.52 16.00 -2.08
N VAL A 277 -5.26 15.63 -1.81
CA VAL A 277 -4.78 14.25 -1.96
C VAL A 277 -4.19 13.78 -0.64
N ASP A 278 -4.84 12.80 -0.03
CA ASP A 278 -4.48 12.33 1.30
C ASP A 278 -3.26 11.41 1.29
N TYR A 279 -3.14 10.55 0.27
CA TYR A 279 -2.09 9.55 0.18
C TYR A 279 -1.64 9.32 -1.27
N PHE A 280 -0.34 9.15 -1.46
CA PHE A 280 0.19 8.26 -2.48
C PHE A 280 0.29 6.87 -1.86
N ILE A 281 -0.21 5.87 -2.58
CA ILE A 281 -0.24 4.48 -2.14
C ILE A 281 0.27 3.58 -3.27
N TRP A 282 0.78 2.40 -2.95
CA TRP A 282 1.00 1.35 -3.94
C TRP A 282 -0.11 0.32 -3.80
N ALA A 283 -1.16 0.45 -4.62
CA ALA A 283 -2.28 -0.49 -4.57
C ALA A 283 -1.94 -1.75 -5.39
N LYS A 284 -1.53 -1.60 -6.65
CA LYS A 284 -1.04 -2.72 -7.46
C LYS A 284 0.38 -3.12 -7.05
N PRO A 285 0.66 -4.39 -6.68
CA PRO A 285 2.02 -4.82 -6.42
C PRO A 285 2.90 -4.71 -7.67
N PRO A 286 4.00 -3.95 -7.65
CA PRO A 286 4.94 -3.89 -8.77
C PRO A 286 5.46 -5.29 -9.11
N GLY A 287 5.38 -5.66 -10.39
CA GLY A 287 5.74 -6.99 -10.89
C GLY A 287 4.60 -8.00 -10.97
N LYS A 288 3.39 -7.72 -10.44
CA LYS A 288 2.23 -8.61 -10.62
C LYS A 288 1.61 -8.39 -12.00
N SER A 289 1.57 -9.40 -12.87
CA SER A 289 0.99 -9.32 -14.23
C SER A 289 -0.46 -8.82 -14.21
N ASP A 290 -0.85 -8.05 -15.24
CA ASP A 290 -2.23 -7.67 -15.51
C ASP A 290 -2.99 -8.73 -16.33
N GLY A 291 -2.29 -9.66 -16.96
CA GLY A 291 -2.86 -10.66 -17.87
C GLY A 291 -1.85 -11.15 -18.91
N THR A 292 -2.28 -12.06 -19.78
CA THR A 292 -1.43 -12.47 -20.92
C THR A 292 -1.24 -11.33 -21.91
N CYS A 293 -2.20 -10.41 -21.98
CA CYS A 293 -2.17 -9.23 -22.83
C CYS A 293 -2.05 -9.58 -24.33
N ASP A 294 -2.75 -10.63 -24.76
CA ASP A 294 -2.80 -11.04 -26.16
C ASP A 294 -3.58 -10.06 -27.02
N GLY A 295 -3.07 -9.73 -28.21
CA GLY A 295 -3.72 -8.81 -29.14
C GLY A 295 -3.84 -7.36 -28.64
N ARG A 296 -3.08 -7.00 -27.61
CA ARG A 296 -2.99 -5.64 -27.06
C ARG A 296 -2.12 -4.73 -27.94
N THR A 297 -2.04 -3.45 -27.57
CA THR A 297 -1.27 -2.48 -28.35
C THR A 297 0.23 -2.79 -28.32
N PRO A 298 1.04 -2.23 -29.23
CA PRO A 298 2.50 -2.38 -29.17
C PRO A 298 3.15 -1.90 -27.87
N ASP A 299 2.46 -1.07 -27.07
CA ASP A 299 2.93 -0.59 -25.77
C ASP A 299 2.80 -1.65 -24.66
N SER A 300 2.14 -2.77 -24.92
CA SER A 300 1.94 -3.86 -23.96
C SER A 300 3.02 -4.95 -24.06
N MET A 301 3.45 -5.49 -22.92
CA MET A 301 4.22 -6.73 -22.82
C MET A 301 3.30 -7.94 -22.73
N HIS A 302 3.56 -8.96 -23.55
CA HIS A 302 2.92 -10.27 -23.39
C HIS A 302 3.42 -10.92 -22.09
N GLY A 303 2.51 -11.20 -21.17
CA GLY A 303 2.84 -11.62 -19.81
C GLY A 303 2.31 -13.01 -19.45
N PRO A 304 2.61 -13.50 -18.23
CA PRO A 304 1.90 -14.63 -17.67
C PRO A 304 0.46 -14.22 -17.31
N LYS A 305 -0.37 -15.20 -16.93
CA LYS A 305 -1.73 -14.95 -16.44
C LYS A 305 -1.76 -13.86 -15.35
N ALA A 306 -2.88 -13.16 -15.28
CA ALA A 306 -3.11 -12.12 -14.29
C ALA A 306 -2.78 -12.63 -12.88
N GLY A 307 -2.11 -11.78 -12.11
CA GLY A 307 -1.76 -12.10 -10.73
C GLY A 307 -0.45 -12.87 -10.52
N ILE A 308 0.14 -13.44 -11.58
CA ILE A 308 1.45 -14.08 -11.51
C ILE A 308 2.57 -13.03 -11.53
N PHE A 309 3.69 -13.29 -10.82
CA PHE A 309 4.86 -12.42 -10.91
C PHE A 309 5.44 -12.47 -12.32
N PHE A 310 5.62 -11.30 -12.93
CA PHE A 310 6.16 -11.12 -14.27
C PHE A 310 7.49 -10.38 -14.17
N ASP A 311 8.58 -11.14 -14.16
CA ASP A 311 9.92 -10.61 -13.89
C ASP A 311 10.40 -9.64 -14.96
N GLU A 312 10.15 -9.87 -16.24
CA GLU A 312 10.53 -8.94 -17.31
C GLU A 312 9.87 -7.56 -17.13
N MET A 313 8.57 -7.54 -16.85
CA MET A 313 7.86 -6.30 -16.52
C MET A 313 8.39 -5.69 -15.22
N PHE A 314 8.70 -6.50 -14.21
CA PHE A 314 9.28 -6.01 -12.95
C PHE A 314 10.62 -5.31 -13.15
N GLN A 315 11.54 -5.93 -13.91
CA GLN A 315 12.83 -5.34 -14.27
C GLN A 315 12.65 -4.01 -15.00
N SER A 316 11.72 -3.99 -15.96
CA SER A 316 11.34 -2.78 -16.71
C SER A 316 10.85 -1.67 -15.77
N LEU A 317 9.90 -1.97 -14.88
CA LEU A 317 9.34 -1.02 -13.91
C LEU A 317 10.42 -0.49 -12.95
N TRP A 318 11.30 -1.36 -12.47
CA TRP A 318 12.38 -1.00 -11.55
C TRP A 318 13.40 -0.07 -12.20
N ASN A 319 13.94 -0.47 -13.35
CA ASN A 319 14.99 0.26 -14.07
C ASN A 319 14.51 1.65 -14.52
N GLN A 320 13.22 1.77 -14.82
CA GLN A 320 12.59 3.03 -15.26
C GLN A 320 11.95 3.83 -14.12
N GLY A 321 12.06 3.37 -12.87
CA GLY A 321 11.33 3.92 -11.72
C GLY A 321 12.15 4.80 -10.79
N ILE A 322 11.47 5.36 -9.79
CA ILE A 322 12.02 6.25 -8.76
C ILE A 322 13.20 5.62 -8.00
N MET A 323 13.18 4.30 -7.83
CA MET A 323 14.18 3.56 -7.06
C MET A 323 15.56 3.73 -7.69
N VAL A 324 15.66 3.60 -9.01
CA VAL A 324 16.90 3.82 -9.75
C VAL A 324 17.12 5.31 -9.98
N ALA A 325 16.12 6.02 -10.50
CA ALA A 325 16.27 7.40 -10.96
C ALA A 325 16.61 8.40 -9.85
N GLU A 326 16.08 8.19 -8.64
CA GLU A 326 16.18 9.17 -7.54
C GLU A 326 16.72 8.59 -6.24
N LYS A 327 16.52 7.29 -5.98
CA LYS A 327 16.99 6.65 -4.74
C LYS A 327 18.36 5.98 -4.88
N GLY A 328 18.97 6.03 -6.06
CA GLY A 328 20.34 5.59 -6.29
C GLY A 328 20.53 4.06 -6.22
N TYR A 329 19.46 3.29 -6.39
CA TYR A 329 19.59 1.84 -6.49
C TYR A 329 20.18 1.43 -7.84
N ALA A 330 20.86 0.29 -7.88
CA ALA A 330 21.34 -0.31 -9.11
C ALA A 330 20.17 -0.77 -10.01
N THR A 331 20.38 -0.73 -11.32
CA THR A 331 19.49 -1.40 -12.28
C THR A 331 19.58 -2.91 -12.15
N ILE A 332 18.53 -3.61 -12.52
CA ILE A 332 18.56 -5.06 -12.78
C ILE A 332 19.02 -5.24 -14.21
N ASP A 333 20.22 -5.79 -14.41
CA ASP A 333 20.84 -6.00 -15.73
C ASP A 333 21.01 -7.50 -16.07
N GLY A 334 20.37 -8.37 -15.29
CA GLY A 334 20.47 -9.83 -15.44
C GLY A 334 21.81 -10.42 -14.99
N THR A 335 22.80 -9.60 -14.64
CA THR A 335 24.00 -10.08 -13.97
C THR A 335 23.72 -10.20 -12.48
N SER A 336 23.84 -11.40 -11.95
CA SER A 336 23.78 -11.60 -10.50
C SER A 336 25.02 -10.90 -9.94
N SER A 337 24.84 -9.68 -9.44
CA SER A 337 25.89 -8.95 -8.72
C SER A 337 26.08 -9.63 -7.36
N GLY A 338 26.76 -10.78 -7.38
CA GLY A 338 27.46 -11.28 -6.22
C GLY A 338 28.43 -10.19 -5.80
N SER A 339 28.14 -9.54 -4.67
CA SER A 339 29.10 -8.68 -4.02
C SER A 339 30.31 -9.54 -3.61
N GLN A 340 31.28 -9.61 -4.49
CA GLN A 340 32.66 -9.89 -4.15
C GLN A 340 33.48 -8.69 -4.58
N THR A 341 33.76 -7.84 -3.60
CA THR A 341 34.97 -7.03 -3.61
C THR A 341 36.16 -7.97 -3.81
N ASN A 342 36.79 -7.91 -4.97
CA ASN A 342 38.16 -8.36 -5.16
C ASN A 342 38.82 -7.43 -6.18
N ASP A 343 39.62 -6.50 -5.65
CA ASP A 343 40.81 -6.01 -6.31
C ASP A 343 41.63 -7.22 -6.80
N GLN A 344 41.76 -7.42 -8.10
CA GLN A 344 42.99 -7.92 -8.72
C GLN A 344 43.11 -7.48 -10.18
N ASN A 345 44.03 -6.54 -10.37
CA ASN A 345 45.03 -6.42 -11.42
C ASN A 345 44.71 -6.81 -12.87
N GLN A 346 44.89 -5.78 -13.71
CA GLN A 346 45.24 -5.79 -15.12
C GLN A 346 46.18 -6.92 -15.53
N LEU A 347 45.98 -7.47 -16.74
CA LEU A 347 47.08 -7.78 -17.68
C LEU A 347 46.58 -8.13 -19.10
N LYS A 348 47.33 -7.62 -20.09
CA LYS A 348 47.41 -7.92 -21.54
C LYS A 348 46.44 -7.13 -22.44
N ALA A 349 46.87 -6.46 -23.51
CA ALA A 349 48.05 -6.65 -24.35
C ALA A 349 48.45 -5.34 -25.09
N LYS A 350 49.73 -5.13 -25.37
CA LYS A 350 50.23 -4.99 -26.75
C LYS A 350 51.75 -5.08 -26.82
N ASP A 351 52.15 -5.77 -27.88
CA ASP A 351 53.48 -6.13 -28.32
C ASP A 351 54.15 -4.96 -29.08
N SER A 352 55.42 -4.67 -28.78
CA SER A 352 56.45 -4.12 -29.69
C SER A 352 57.69 -3.68 -28.90
N SER A 353 58.86 -4.12 -29.38
CA SER A 353 60.22 -3.77 -28.92
C SER A 353 61.04 -3.32 -30.15
N PRO A 354 62.29 -2.83 -30.01
CA PRO A 354 62.86 -1.99 -28.96
C PRO A 354 63.75 -0.86 -29.55
N THR A 355 64.14 0.16 -28.77
CA THR A 355 65.47 0.79 -28.92
C THR A 355 65.92 1.62 -27.71
N SER A 356 67.13 1.28 -27.25
CA SER A 356 68.21 2.10 -26.66
C SER A 356 67.99 3.00 -25.43
N ALA A 357 68.63 2.55 -24.34
CA ALA A 357 69.74 3.19 -23.64
C ALA A 357 69.54 4.35 -22.64
N ASN A 358 70.26 4.15 -21.53
CA ASN A 358 70.87 5.07 -20.56
C ASN A 358 70.26 5.25 -19.15
N SER A 359 71.16 4.96 -18.20
CA SER A 359 71.17 5.06 -16.75
C SER A 359 70.98 6.48 -16.18
N GLU A 360 70.55 6.51 -14.92
CA GLU A 360 71.10 7.25 -13.74
C GLU A 360 69.93 7.48 -12.75
N GLN A 361 69.75 6.72 -11.67
CA GLN A 361 70.40 6.77 -10.34
C GLN A 361 70.33 8.12 -9.58
N ILE A 362 69.96 8.02 -8.29
CA ILE A 362 70.23 8.93 -7.14
C ILE A 362 69.26 10.14 -6.99
N SER A 363 68.72 10.56 -5.84
CA SER A 363 68.63 10.10 -4.43
C SER A 363 67.79 11.15 -3.66
N THR A 364 67.13 10.74 -2.55
CA THR A 364 66.91 11.49 -1.27
C THR A 364 66.19 12.86 -1.30
N GLU A 365 65.41 13.37 -0.33
CA GLU A 365 65.06 13.14 1.09
C GLU A 365 63.88 14.12 1.38
N ARG A 366 62.79 13.78 2.10
CA ARG A 366 62.54 13.95 3.56
C ARG A 366 61.51 15.05 3.92
N SER A 367 60.76 14.76 5.00
CA SER A 367 59.91 15.64 5.86
C SER A 367 58.42 15.71 5.49
N GLY A 368 57.43 15.50 6.37
CA GLY A 368 57.35 15.19 7.79
C GLY A 368 55.94 15.52 8.34
N SER A 369 55.45 14.74 9.34
CA SER A 369 54.31 15.02 10.27
C SER A 369 52.87 14.99 9.70
N HIS A 370 51.81 14.43 10.31
CA HIS A 370 51.42 14.18 11.71
C HIS A 370 50.50 12.95 11.85
N ARG A 371 50.58 12.25 13.00
CA ARG A 371 49.63 11.24 13.51
C ARG A 371 48.59 11.89 14.46
N MET A 372 47.33 11.48 14.36
CA MET A 372 46.25 11.61 15.35
C MET A 372 45.35 10.37 15.12
N GLY A 373 45.14 9.38 15.99
CA GLY A 373 44.62 9.40 17.36
C GLY A 373 43.50 8.34 17.46
N THR A 374 43.84 7.05 17.58
CA THR A 374 42.91 5.89 17.43
C THR A 374 42.32 5.38 18.76
N PHE A 375 41.95 6.26 19.70
CA PHE A 375 41.43 5.85 21.01
C PHE A 375 39.93 6.14 21.23
N GLY A 376 39.26 6.89 20.35
CA GLY A 376 37.83 7.23 20.50
C GLY A 376 36.84 6.20 19.95
N VAL A 377 37.25 5.36 18.99
CA VAL A 377 36.33 4.48 18.24
C VAL A 377 36.07 3.15 18.97
N VAL A 378 37.03 2.66 19.76
CA VAL A 378 36.91 1.34 20.43
C VAL A 378 35.91 1.39 21.61
N VAL A 379 35.83 2.52 22.33
CA VAL A 379 34.93 2.64 23.50
C VAL A 379 33.46 2.71 23.08
N VAL A 380 33.16 3.33 21.93
CA VAL A 380 31.78 3.45 21.41
C VAL A 380 31.24 2.10 20.92
N ILE A 381 32.10 1.26 20.31
CA ILE A 381 31.70 -0.07 19.82
C ILE A 381 31.42 -1.03 20.99
N VAL A 382 32.21 -0.97 22.07
CA VAL A 382 32.01 -1.83 23.24
C VAL A 382 30.72 -1.47 23.99
N LEU A 383 30.38 -0.19 24.11
CA LEU A 383 29.12 0.25 24.74
C LEU A 383 27.89 -0.16 23.91
N ALA A 384 27.96 -0.08 22.58
CA ALA A 384 26.87 -0.52 21.71
C ALA A 384 26.62 -2.04 21.81
N ALA A 385 27.67 -2.85 21.93
CA ALA A 385 27.56 -4.30 22.08
C ALA A 385 26.92 -4.71 23.42
N VAL A 386 27.24 -4.01 24.52
CA VAL A 386 26.66 -4.28 25.84
C VAL A 386 25.17 -3.93 25.89
N VAL A 387 24.75 -2.85 25.23
CA VAL A 387 23.34 -2.47 25.11
C VAL A 387 22.56 -3.50 24.27
N LEU A 388 23.14 -4.00 23.18
CA LEU A 388 22.51 -5.00 22.33
C LEU A 388 22.32 -6.35 23.05
N LEU A 389 23.31 -6.77 23.85
CA LEU A 389 23.21 -7.97 24.69
C LEU A 389 22.14 -7.84 25.79
N GLY A 390 22.01 -6.65 26.40
CA GLY A 390 20.95 -6.37 27.38
C GLY A 390 19.53 -6.48 26.80
N VAL A 391 19.34 -5.99 25.57
CA VAL A 391 18.05 -6.08 24.85
C VAL A 391 17.69 -7.53 24.52
N ILE A 392 18.65 -8.32 24.02
CA ILE A 392 18.42 -9.73 23.67
C ILE A 392 18.04 -10.56 24.91
N VAL A 393 18.75 -10.36 26.04
CA VAL A 393 18.45 -11.07 27.29
C VAL A 393 17.07 -10.66 27.84
N GLY A 394 16.69 -9.38 27.73
CA GLY A 394 15.36 -8.90 28.12
C GLY A 394 14.22 -9.51 27.30
N VAL A 395 14.40 -9.61 25.97
CA VAL A 395 13.41 -10.23 25.07
C VAL A 395 13.27 -11.73 25.35
N CYS A 396 14.38 -12.44 25.59
CA CYS A 396 14.34 -13.87 25.93
C CYS A 396 13.66 -14.13 27.30
N HIS A 397 13.83 -13.23 28.27
CA HIS A 397 13.17 -13.36 29.57
C HIS A 397 11.65 -13.09 29.47
N HIS A 398 11.25 -12.12 28.64
CA HIS A 398 9.84 -11.82 28.42
C HIS A 398 9.11 -12.97 27.69
N HIS A 399 9.73 -13.59 26.67
CA HIS A 399 9.17 -14.75 25.98
C HIS A 399 8.98 -15.96 26.90
N LYS A 400 9.92 -16.23 27.83
CA LYS A 400 9.76 -17.31 28.82
C LYS A 400 8.58 -17.06 29.77
N LYS A 401 8.31 -15.80 30.13
CA LYS A 401 7.17 -15.45 30.99
C LYS A 401 5.83 -15.68 30.28
N VAL A 402 5.71 -15.25 29.02
CA VAL A 402 4.48 -15.41 28.20
C VAL A 402 4.18 -16.90 27.95
N LEU A 403 5.20 -17.72 27.70
CA LEU A 403 5.02 -19.17 27.49
C LEU A 403 4.60 -19.93 28.77
N ASN A 404 4.91 -19.40 29.95
CA ASN A 404 4.47 -20.00 31.21
C ASN A 404 3.03 -19.59 31.59
N GLU A 405 2.58 -18.40 31.20
CA GLU A 405 1.21 -17.94 31.43
C GLU A 405 0.19 -18.65 30.50
N ALA A 406 0.63 -19.10 29.31
CA ALA A 406 -0.17 -19.86 28.35
C ALA A 406 -0.47 -21.33 28.74
N LYS A 407 0.08 -21.83 29.86
CA LYS A 407 -0.14 -23.22 30.33
C LYS A 407 -1.28 -23.38 31.35
N THR A 408 -2.03 -22.33 31.63
CA THR A 408 -3.14 -22.37 32.60
C THR A 408 -4.44 -22.78 31.88
N PRO A 409 -5.15 -23.86 32.29
CA PRO A 409 -6.39 -24.26 31.62
C PRO A 409 -7.50 -23.24 31.84
N ALA A 410 -8.19 -22.83 30.77
CA ALA A 410 -9.35 -21.95 30.83
C ALA A 410 -10.57 -22.64 31.47
N ALA A 411 -11.29 -21.92 32.33
CA ALA A 411 -12.53 -22.38 32.95
C ALA A 411 -13.67 -22.49 31.91
N PRO A 412 -14.66 -23.41 32.09
CA PRO A 412 -15.73 -23.60 31.13
C PRO A 412 -16.76 -22.46 31.16
N LEU A 413 -17.20 -22.02 29.98
CA LEU A 413 -18.23 -20.99 29.78
C LEU A 413 -19.65 -21.54 30.04
N PRO A 414 -20.57 -20.75 30.61
CA PRO A 414 -21.94 -21.17 30.89
C PRO A 414 -22.82 -21.16 29.63
N THR A 415 -23.52 -22.26 29.39
CA THR A 415 -24.57 -22.42 28.38
C THR A 415 -25.87 -21.78 28.83
N ARG A 416 -26.33 -20.75 28.11
CA ARG A 416 -27.75 -20.32 28.13
C ARG A 416 -28.25 -20.12 26.71
N ILE A 417 -29.03 -21.08 26.25
CA ILE A 417 -29.76 -21.05 24.98
C ILE A 417 -31.00 -20.16 25.16
N VAL A 418 -31.14 -19.14 24.33
CA VAL A 418 -32.37 -18.35 24.20
C VAL A 418 -32.99 -18.69 22.85
N ASN A 419 -34.12 -19.40 22.88
CA ASN A 419 -34.92 -19.76 21.71
C ASN A 419 -35.61 -18.52 21.14
N PHE A 420 -35.40 -18.22 19.86
CA PHE A 420 -36.24 -17.31 19.07
C PHE A 420 -36.98 -18.12 18.01
N LEU A 421 -38.29 -18.28 18.18
CA LEU A 421 -39.22 -18.75 17.15
C LEU A 421 -39.74 -17.55 16.33
N PRO A 422 -39.88 -17.67 15.00
CA PRO A 422 -40.44 -16.61 14.17
C PRO A 422 -41.98 -16.61 14.23
N ARG A 423 -42.57 -15.41 14.31
CA ARG A 423 -44.02 -15.18 14.33
C ARG A 423 -44.54 -15.06 12.90
N SER A 424 -45.49 -15.91 12.53
CA SER A 424 -46.13 -15.99 11.21
C SER A 424 -46.87 -14.71 10.80
N ALA A 425 -46.74 -14.36 9.52
CA ALA A 425 -47.53 -13.32 8.86
C ALA A 425 -48.98 -13.80 8.64
N ALA A 426 -49.96 -12.97 9.03
CA ALA A 426 -51.37 -13.20 8.77
C ALA A 426 -51.78 -12.53 7.45
N LEU A 427 -52.35 -13.35 6.56
CA LEU A 427 -53.08 -12.96 5.36
C LEU A 427 -54.33 -12.15 5.73
N VAL A 428 -54.56 -11.01 5.07
CA VAL A 428 -55.87 -10.36 5.01
C VAL A 428 -56.37 -10.46 3.58
N GLN A 429 -57.41 -11.28 3.41
CA GLN A 429 -58.19 -11.47 2.20
C GLN A 429 -59.34 -10.44 2.22
N GLY A 430 -59.61 -9.82 1.06
CA GLY A 430 -60.51 -8.68 0.93
C GLY A 430 -62.01 -8.99 1.02
N SER A 431 -62.80 -7.92 0.93
CA SER A 431 -64.22 -7.97 0.54
C SER A 431 -64.65 -6.65 -0.08
N ASN A 432 -65.31 -6.77 -1.24
CA ASN A 432 -66.04 -5.75 -1.98
C ASN A 432 -67.16 -5.11 -1.14
N ILE A 433 -67.69 -3.95 -1.56
CA ILE A 433 -69.10 -3.73 -1.97
C ILE A 433 -69.39 -2.22 -2.17
N VAL A 434 -70.07 -1.95 -3.31
CA VAL A 434 -70.72 -0.74 -3.90
C VAL A 434 -69.87 0.16 -4.78
#